data_AF-A0A453NZP5-F1
#
_entry.id   AF-A0A453NZP5-F1
#
_cell.length_a   1.000
_cell.length_b   1.000
_cell.length_c   1.000
_cell.angle_alpha   90.00
_cell.angle_beta   90.00
_cell.angle_gamma   90.00
#
_symmetry.space_group_name_H-M   'P 1'
#
loop_
_entity.id
_entity.type
_entity.pdbx_description
1 polymer ?
#
loop_
_entity_poly.entity_id
_entity_poly.type
_entity_poly.pdbx_seq_one_letter_code
_entity_poly.pdbx_strand_id
1 'polypeptide(L)'
;MVFEACSEAYFSIDTKTQALSPCGLGDILCGKAHKWVSNGTELCRLAGFSVQVSDASPSEVVETFCYGGKASLDSISYTWTSSKDRPVLHDMASWDLENFQRWAKEMPVGERISWAVGGMVLTAGLIFISKREGYSRRRKQASVAQTVRKKWNRELTRSN
;
A
#
# COMPACT_ATOMS: atom_id res chain seq x y z
N MET A 1 -11.45 -14.59 -26.51
CA MET A 1 -11.96 -15.00 -25.18
C MET A 1 -10.77 -15.46 -24.33
N VAL A 2 -10.74 -15.25 -23.01
CA VAL A 2 -9.55 -15.47 -22.14
C VAL A 2 -8.86 -16.83 -22.37
N PHE A 3 -9.64 -17.89 -22.56
CA PHE A 3 -9.13 -19.23 -22.85
C PHE A 3 -8.27 -19.33 -24.10
N GLU A 4 -8.70 -18.71 -25.20
CA GLU A 4 -8.00 -18.77 -26.48
C GLU A 4 -6.63 -18.10 -26.41
N ALA A 5 -6.56 -16.95 -25.73
CA ALA A 5 -5.32 -16.21 -25.49
C ALA A 5 -4.36 -16.97 -24.56
N CYS A 6 -4.87 -17.72 -23.59
CA CYS A 6 -4.07 -18.47 -22.63
C CYS A 6 -3.80 -19.92 -23.04
N SER A 7 -4.45 -20.43 -24.10
CA SER A 7 -4.44 -21.84 -24.50
C SER A 7 -3.04 -22.43 -24.68
N GLU A 8 -2.13 -21.63 -25.22
CA GLU A 8 -0.73 -21.99 -25.50
C GLU A 8 0.26 -21.60 -24.39
N ALA A 9 -0.19 -20.85 -23.37
CA ALA A 9 0.64 -20.47 -22.23
C ALA A 9 0.85 -21.64 -21.26
N TYR A 10 1.99 -21.63 -20.58
CA TYR A 10 2.39 -22.70 -19.65
C TYR A 10 1.92 -22.41 -18.22
N PHE A 11 1.22 -23.39 -17.65
CA PHE A 11 0.72 -23.38 -16.28
C PHE A 11 1.20 -24.61 -15.53
N SER A 12 1.40 -24.41 -14.23
CA SER A 12 1.54 -25.46 -13.23
C SER A 12 0.22 -25.57 -12.44
N ILE A 13 -0.05 -26.77 -11.93
CA ILE A 13 -1.18 -26.99 -11.02
C ILE A 13 -0.61 -27.15 -9.60
N ASP A 14 -1.07 -26.29 -8.68
CA ASP A 14 -0.70 -26.45 -7.29
C ASP A 14 -1.42 -27.66 -6.71
N THR A 15 -0.66 -28.68 -6.30
CA THR A 15 -1.18 -29.90 -5.69
C THR A 15 -1.96 -29.66 -4.39
N LYS A 16 -1.75 -28.52 -3.70
CA LYS A 16 -2.44 -28.19 -2.45
C LYS A 16 -3.77 -27.49 -2.66
N THR A 17 -3.80 -26.50 -3.55
CA THR A 17 -4.99 -25.67 -3.79
C THR A 17 -5.77 -26.07 -5.03
N GLN A 18 -5.22 -27.00 -5.84
CA GLN A 18 -5.71 -27.35 -7.17
C GLN A 18 -5.85 -26.14 -8.10
N ALA A 19 -5.20 -25.03 -7.77
CA ALA A 19 -5.24 -23.82 -8.56
C ALA A 19 -4.23 -23.88 -9.70
N LEU A 20 -4.62 -23.30 -10.85
CA LEU A 20 -3.71 -23.07 -11.96
C LEU A 20 -2.93 -21.78 -11.73
N SER A 21 -1.60 -21.90 -11.75
CA SER A 21 -0.68 -20.77 -11.68
C SER A 21 0.23 -20.74 -12.92
N PRO A 22 0.68 -19.56 -13.36
CA PRO A 22 1.72 -19.48 -14.37
C PRO A 22 2.96 -20.26 -13.93
N CYS A 23 3.50 -21.09 -14.82
CA CYS A 23 4.66 -21.92 -14.50
C CYS A 23 5.88 -21.06 -14.17
N GLY A 24 6.47 -21.27 -12.98
CA GLY A 24 7.71 -20.64 -12.54
C GLY A 24 8.90 -21.59 -12.51
N LEU A 25 10.08 -21.06 -12.19
CA LEU A 25 11.34 -21.84 -12.13
C LEU A 25 11.35 -22.94 -11.04
N GLY A 26 10.43 -22.88 -10.08
CA GLY A 26 10.31 -23.85 -9.00
C GLY A 26 9.26 -24.95 -9.23
N ASP A 27 8.54 -24.91 -10.35
CA ASP A 27 7.47 -25.86 -10.65
C ASP A 27 8.00 -27.11 -11.35
N ILE A 28 7.65 -28.28 -10.82
CA ILE A 28 8.12 -29.57 -11.35
C ILE A 28 7.30 -30.02 -12.56
N LEU A 29 6.00 -29.68 -12.59
CA LEU A 29 5.06 -30.10 -13.62
C LEU A 29 4.43 -28.88 -14.28
N CYS A 30 4.81 -28.64 -15.54
CA CYS A 30 4.26 -27.56 -16.34
C CYS A 30 3.70 -28.09 -17.66
N GLY A 31 2.54 -27.57 -18.04
CA GLY A 31 1.83 -27.93 -19.26
C GLY A 31 1.10 -26.74 -19.84
N LYS A 32 0.77 -26.80 -21.13
CA LYS A 32 -0.04 -25.76 -21.76
C LYS A 32 -1.44 -25.71 -21.15
N ALA A 33 -2.08 -24.54 -21.10
CA ALA A 33 -3.40 -24.39 -20.49
C ALA A 33 -4.43 -25.38 -21.04
N HIS A 34 -4.45 -25.59 -22.36
CA HIS A 34 -5.40 -26.53 -23.00
C HIS A 34 -5.18 -28.01 -22.63
N LYS A 35 -4.04 -28.34 -22.00
CA LYS A 35 -3.78 -29.67 -21.43
C LYS A 35 -4.36 -29.84 -20.03
N TRP A 36 -4.57 -28.74 -19.33
CA TRP A 36 -5.13 -28.73 -17.98
C TRP A 36 -6.64 -28.51 -17.99
N VAL A 37 -7.14 -27.67 -18.88
CA VAL A 37 -8.54 -27.25 -18.93
C VAL A 37 -9.06 -27.22 -20.36
N SER A 38 -10.34 -27.55 -20.52
CA SER A 38 -11.00 -27.63 -21.83
C SER A 38 -11.88 -26.41 -22.14
N ASN A 39 -12.24 -25.63 -21.12
CA ASN A 39 -13.18 -24.52 -21.21
C ASN A 39 -12.64 -23.28 -20.46
N GLY A 40 -12.96 -22.08 -20.95
CA GLY A 40 -12.55 -20.83 -20.32
C GLY A 40 -13.16 -20.58 -18.95
N THR A 41 -14.38 -21.08 -18.70
CA THR A 41 -15.00 -21.01 -17.38
C THR A 41 -14.21 -21.81 -16.34
N GLU A 42 -13.70 -22.97 -16.75
CA GLU A 42 -12.88 -23.84 -15.90
C GLU A 42 -11.50 -23.22 -15.66
N LEU A 43 -10.88 -22.66 -16.71
CA LEU A 43 -9.62 -21.91 -16.59
C LEU A 43 -9.72 -20.81 -15.53
N CYS A 44 -10.76 -19.97 -15.60
CA CYS A 44 -10.95 -18.87 -14.65
C CYS A 44 -11.23 -19.39 -13.23
N ARG A 45 -12.03 -20.46 -13.07
CA ARG A 45 -12.28 -21.07 -11.76
C ARG A 45 -11.02 -21.62 -11.12
N LEU A 46 -10.22 -22.38 -11.87
CA LEU A 46 -8.96 -22.92 -11.37
C LEU A 46 -7.91 -21.83 -11.15
N ALA A 47 -7.97 -20.72 -11.88
CA ALA A 47 -7.15 -19.54 -11.59
C ALA A 47 -7.62 -18.75 -10.34
N GLY A 48 -8.67 -19.21 -9.65
CA GLY A 48 -9.19 -18.62 -8.42
C GLY A 48 -10.27 -17.55 -8.62
N PHE A 49 -10.81 -17.39 -9.82
CA PHE A 49 -11.90 -16.45 -10.09
C PHE A 49 -13.28 -17.11 -9.95
N SER A 50 -14.21 -16.39 -9.35
CA SER A 50 -15.63 -16.76 -9.38
C SER A 50 -16.23 -16.39 -10.74
N VAL A 51 -16.71 -17.38 -11.48
CA VAL A 51 -17.36 -17.18 -12.78
C VAL A 51 -18.86 -17.38 -12.65
N GLN A 52 -19.65 -16.38 -13.06
CA GLN A 52 -21.09 -16.52 -13.21
C GLN A 52 -21.39 -17.36 -14.45
N VAL A 53 -22.13 -18.45 -14.26
CA VAL A 53 -22.69 -19.23 -15.37
C VAL A 53 -24.04 -18.61 -15.68
N SER A 54 -24.21 -18.11 -16.90
CA SER A 54 -25.45 -17.46 -17.35
C SER A 54 -26.57 -18.48 -17.58
N ASP A 55 -26.95 -19.23 -16.55
CA ASP A 55 -28.23 -19.94 -16.51
C ASP A 55 -29.21 -19.03 -15.78
N ALA A 56 -30.08 -18.40 -16.56
CA ALA A 56 -31.09 -17.48 -16.07
C ALA A 56 -32.06 -18.19 -15.10
N SER A 57 -31.94 -17.90 -13.81
CA SER A 57 -33.08 -17.92 -12.89
C SER A 57 -33.20 -16.52 -12.26
N PRO A 58 -34.31 -15.79 -12.48
CA PRO A 58 -34.55 -14.49 -11.88
C PRO A 58 -35.03 -14.71 -10.45
N SER A 59 -34.13 -15.00 -9.53
CA SER A 59 -34.45 -15.04 -8.11
C SER A 59 -33.32 -14.39 -7.31
N GLU A 60 -33.68 -13.26 -6.69
CA GLU A 60 -32.91 -12.46 -5.73
C GLU A 60 -31.63 -11.77 -6.25
N VAL A 61 -31.86 -10.62 -6.89
CA VAL A 61 -31.16 -9.33 -6.67
C VAL A 61 -29.94 -9.33 -5.72
N VAL A 62 -28.87 -9.98 -6.14
CA VAL A 62 -27.52 -9.44 -5.97
C VAL A 62 -26.90 -9.48 -7.36
N GLU A 63 -27.04 -8.39 -8.12
CA GLU A 63 -26.29 -8.19 -9.35
C GLU A 63 -24.81 -8.32 -9.02
N THR A 64 -24.26 -9.51 -9.22
CA THR A 64 -22.89 -9.79 -8.88
C THR A 64 -22.07 -9.11 -9.97
N PHE A 65 -21.49 -7.96 -9.65
CA PHE A 65 -20.69 -7.19 -10.60
C PHE A 65 -19.51 -8.03 -11.08
N CYS A 66 -19.54 -8.46 -12.34
CA CYS A 66 -18.39 -9.11 -12.97
C CYS A 66 -17.29 -8.07 -13.23
N TYR A 67 -16.05 -8.41 -12.89
CA TYR A 67 -14.87 -7.63 -13.28
C TYR A 67 -14.85 -7.48 -14.81
N GLY A 68 -14.89 -6.22 -15.29
CA GLY A 68 -14.94 -5.90 -16.72
C GLY A 68 -16.36 -5.82 -17.34
N GLY A 69 -17.41 -6.03 -16.55
CA GLY A 69 -18.78 -5.73 -16.98
C GLY A 69 -19.00 -4.23 -17.12
N LYS A 70 -19.76 -3.80 -18.13
CA LYS A 70 -20.07 -2.38 -18.42
C LYS A 70 -20.58 -1.63 -17.18
N ALA A 71 -21.39 -2.30 -16.35
CA ALA A 71 -21.90 -1.76 -15.09
C ALA A 71 -20.81 -1.51 -14.01
N SER A 72 -19.74 -2.31 -13.98
CA SER A 72 -18.61 -2.13 -13.04
C SER A 72 -17.69 -0.99 -13.48
N LEU A 73 -17.45 -0.82 -14.78
CA LEU A 73 -16.62 0.27 -15.31
C LEU A 73 -17.29 1.63 -15.17
N ASP A 74 -18.59 1.74 -15.47
CA ASP A 74 -19.34 2.99 -15.28
C ASP A 74 -19.46 3.37 -13.79
N SER A 75 -19.48 2.37 -12.88
CA SER A 75 -19.45 2.57 -11.43
C SER A 75 -18.07 2.90 -10.85
N ILE A 76 -16.98 2.78 -11.61
CA ILE A 76 -15.63 3.10 -11.12
C ILE A 76 -15.05 4.32 -11.86
N SER A 77 -15.55 4.61 -13.06
CA SER A 77 -15.10 5.72 -13.90
C SER A 77 -15.25 7.07 -13.20
N TYR A 78 -16.36 7.30 -12.47
CA TYR A 78 -16.57 8.55 -11.71
C TYR A 78 -15.54 8.73 -10.59
N THR A 79 -15.01 7.65 -10.03
CA THR A 79 -14.04 7.67 -8.93
C THR A 79 -12.63 7.97 -9.44
N TRP A 80 -12.30 7.59 -10.67
CA TRP A 80 -10.98 7.79 -11.28
C TRP A 80 -10.82 9.18 -11.90
N THR A 81 -11.91 9.81 -12.33
CA THR A 81 -11.87 11.19 -12.86
C THR A 81 -11.69 12.25 -11.77
N SER A 82 -11.83 11.89 -10.49
CA SER A 82 -11.67 12.81 -9.36
C SER A 82 -10.22 12.95 -8.87
N SER A 83 -9.25 12.97 -9.79
CA SER A 83 -7.86 13.37 -9.50
C SER A 83 -7.50 14.72 -10.13
N LYS A 84 -8.48 15.45 -10.66
CA LYS A 84 -8.26 16.78 -11.25
C LYS A 84 -8.07 17.88 -10.20
N ASP A 85 -8.52 17.64 -8.96
CA ASP A 85 -8.38 18.56 -7.83
C ASP A 85 -7.29 18.14 -6.83
N ARG A 86 -6.33 17.29 -7.23
CA ARG A 86 -5.10 17.14 -6.44
C ARG A 86 -4.29 18.42 -6.60
N PRO A 87 -3.99 19.14 -5.52
CA PRO A 87 -3.05 20.24 -5.60
C PRO A 87 -1.72 19.65 -6.03
N VAL A 88 -1.18 20.17 -7.14
CA VAL A 88 0.18 19.89 -7.53
C VAL A 88 1.07 20.32 -6.36
N LEU A 89 2.03 19.47 -5.95
CA LEU A 89 2.93 19.70 -4.81
C LEU A 89 3.56 21.11 -4.77
N HIS A 90 3.68 21.75 -5.94
CA HIS A 90 4.22 23.09 -6.11
C HIS A 90 3.29 24.23 -5.61
N ASP A 91 1.99 23.96 -5.45
CA ASP A 91 0.99 24.94 -4.98
C ASP A 91 0.84 24.93 -3.45
N MET A 92 1.51 23.99 -2.76
CA MET A 92 1.48 23.91 -1.30
C MET A 92 2.31 24.98 -0.58
N ALA A 93 3.18 25.70 -1.30
CA ALA A 93 4.07 26.69 -0.69
C ALA A 93 3.38 28.01 -0.31
N SER A 94 2.19 28.31 -0.86
CA SER A 94 1.44 29.56 -0.59
C SER A 94 0.09 29.31 0.11
N TRP A 95 -0.09 28.16 0.75
CA TRP A 95 -1.36 27.83 1.39
C TRP A 95 -1.59 28.64 2.66
N ASP A 96 -2.51 29.59 2.59
CA ASP A 96 -2.96 30.34 3.76
C ASP A 96 -3.82 29.48 4.70
N LEU A 97 -3.84 29.83 5.98
CA LEU A 97 -4.53 29.09 7.05
C LEU A 97 -6.05 29.03 6.80
N GLU A 98 -6.64 30.08 6.20
CA GLU A 98 -8.06 30.13 5.87
C GLU A 98 -8.42 29.13 4.75
N ASN A 99 -7.54 28.99 3.76
CA ASN A 99 -7.71 28.04 2.67
C ASN A 99 -7.58 26.60 3.16
N PHE A 100 -6.70 26.34 4.14
CA PHE A 100 -6.62 25.04 4.79
C PHE A 100 -7.88 24.72 5.60
N GLN A 101 -8.41 25.70 6.35
CA GLN A 101 -9.64 25.50 7.12
C GLN A 101 -10.86 25.23 6.24
N ARG A 102 -10.97 25.92 5.10
CA ARG A 102 -12.07 25.70 4.13
C ARG A 102 -11.96 24.31 3.50
N TRP A 103 -10.78 23.93 3.02
CA TRP A 103 -10.50 22.61 2.49
C TRP A 103 -10.74 21.48 3.52
N ALA A 104 -10.33 21.67 4.78
CA ALA A 104 -10.53 20.67 5.82
C ALA A 104 -12.02 20.44 6.15
N LYS A 105 -12.87 21.45 5.98
CA LYS A 105 -14.33 21.33 6.18
C LYS A 105 -15.01 20.54 5.07
N GLU A 106 -14.51 20.64 3.84
CA GLU A 106 -15.08 20.00 2.65
C GLU A 106 -14.59 18.56 2.42
N MET A 107 -13.67 18.08 3.26
CA MET A 107 -13.03 16.77 3.08
C MET A 107 -13.97 15.58 3.35
N PRO A 108 -14.08 14.60 2.43
CA PRO A 108 -14.92 13.41 2.58
C PRO A 108 -14.41 12.48 3.70
N VAL A 109 -15.31 11.73 4.33
CA VAL A 109 -15.06 10.99 5.58
C VAL A 109 -13.88 9.99 5.48
N GLY A 110 -13.70 9.32 4.33
CA GLY A 110 -12.60 8.37 4.13
C GLY A 110 -11.21 9.02 4.11
N GLU A 111 -11.12 10.28 3.68
CA GLU A 111 -9.86 11.02 3.58
C GLU A 111 -9.45 11.59 4.96
N ARG A 112 -10.43 11.86 5.83
CA ARG A 112 -10.20 12.25 7.24
C ARG A 112 -9.44 11.18 8.03
N ILE A 113 -9.72 9.90 7.78
CA ILE A 113 -9.03 8.78 8.45
C ILE A 113 -7.56 8.72 8.00
N SER A 114 -7.31 8.92 6.71
CA SER A 114 -5.94 8.93 6.15
C SER A 114 -5.10 10.09 6.69
N TRP A 115 -5.69 11.28 6.82
CA TRP A 115 -5.03 12.43 7.44
C TRP A 115 -4.84 12.28 8.95
N ALA A 116 -5.76 11.64 9.67
CA ALA A 116 -5.61 11.36 11.10
C ALA A 116 -4.44 10.40 11.37
N VAL A 117 -4.34 9.31 10.59
CA VAL A 117 -3.23 8.35 10.69
C VAL A 117 -1.91 9.02 10.29
N GLY A 118 -1.89 9.78 9.20
CA GLY A 118 -0.70 10.53 8.76
C GLY A 118 -0.23 11.58 9.78
N GLY A 119 -1.15 12.32 10.39
CA GLY A 119 -0.86 13.33 11.41
C GLY A 119 -0.29 12.74 12.70
N MET A 120 -0.78 11.57 13.12
CA MET A 120 -0.21 10.86 14.28
C MET A 120 1.24 10.40 14.03
N VAL A 121 1.57 9.94 12.81
CA VAL A 121 2.95 9.52 12.48
C VAL A 121 3.91 10.72 12.46
N LEU A 122 3.51 11.85 11.88
CA LEU A 122 4.34 13.06 11.83
C LEU A 122 4.62 13.63 13.23
N THR A 123 3.60 13.66 14.10
CA THR A 123 3.76 14.12 15.49
C THR A 123 4.62 13.16 16.32
N ALA A 124 4.44 11.84 16.18
CA ALA A 124 5.30 10.85 16.83
C ALA A 124 6.75 10.93 16.33
N GLY A 125 6.97 11.16 15.03
CA GLY A 125 8.29 11.33 14.42
C GLY A 125 9.05 12.55 14.98
N LEU A 126 8.38 13.71 15.10
CA LEU A 126 8.96 14.92 15.70
C LEU A 126 9.35 14.73 17.17
N ILE A 127 8.52 14.03 17.95
CA ILE A 127 8.83 13.71 19.35
C ILE A 127 10.05 12.76 19.44
N PHE A 128 10.16 11.80 18.53
CA PHE A 128 11.30 10.88 18.51
C PHE A 128 12.61 11.58 18.13
N ILE A 129 12.58 12.44 17.10
CA ILE A 129 13.76 13.20 16.65
C ILE A 129 14.21 14.17 17.75
N SER A 130 13.30 14.95 18.33
CA SER A 130 13.63 15.89 19.43
C SER A 130 14.20 15.19 20.65
N LYS A 131 13.67 14.01 21.01
CA LYS A 131 14.22 13.19 22.10
C LYS A 131 15.62 12.67 21.78
N ARG A 132 15.86 12.18 20.55
CA ARG A 132 17.18 11.72 20.09
C ARG A 132 18.22 12.84 20.14
N GLU A 133 17.87 14.05 19.73
CA GLU A 133 18.75 15.21 19.81
C GLU A 133 19.07 15.60 21.26
N GLY A 134 18.07 15.58 22.16
CA GLY A 134 18.27 15.84 23.59
C GLY A 134 19.25 14.86 24.25
N TYR A 135 19.13 13.56 23.97
CA TYR A 135 20.08 12.54 24.46
C TYR A 135 21.49 12.74 23.91
N SER A 136 21.61 13.06 22.62
CA SER A 136 22.90 13.36 21.97
C SER A 136 23.59 14.57 22.63
N ARG A 137 22.85 15.66 22.87
CA ARG A 137 23.37 16.85 23.56
C ARG A 137 23.84 16.54 24.98
N ARG A 138 23.06 15.79 25.77
CA ARG A 138 23.44 15.37 27.13
C ARG A 138 24.68 14.47 27.14
N ARG A 139 24.80 13.53 26.19
CA ARG A 139 26.01 12.70 26.02
C ARG A 139 27.25 13.54 25.68
N LYS A 140 27.11 14.53 24.78
CA LYS A 140 28.19 15.46 24.44
C LYS A 140 28.60 16.30 25.66
N GLN A 141 27.65 16.86 26.42
CA GLN A 141 27.95 17.61 27.65
C GLN A 141 28.66 16.76 28.71
N ALA A 142 28.25 15.50 28.90
CA ALA A 142 28.91 14.59 29.84
C ALA A 142 30.37 14.29 29.45
N SER A 143 30.66 14.13 28.15
CA SER A 143 32.04 13.91 27.67
C SER A 143 32.94 15.14 27.85
N VAL A 144 32.38 16.35 27.66
CA VAL A 144 33.10 17.61 27.91
C VAL A 144 33.35 17.79 29.41
N ALA A 145 32.34 17.57 30.25
CA ALA A 145 32.47 17.67 31.70
C ALA A 145 33.53 16.71 32.26
N GLN A 146 33.59 15.47 31.76
CA GLN A 146 34.63 14.50 32.13
C GLN A 146 36.03 14.94 31.69
N THR A 147 36.16 15.52 30.50
CA THR A 147 37.44 16.02 29.99
C THR A 147 37.95 17.20 30.81
N VAL A 148 37.06 18.14 31.16
CA VAL A 148 37.39 19.27 32.05
C VAL A 148 37.78 18.77 33.44
N ARG A 149 37.06 17.80 34.00
CA ARG A 149 37.36 17.23 35.32
C ARG A 149 38.70 16.47 35.34
N LYS A 150 39.04 15.75 34.26
CA LYS A 150 40.37 15.11 34.11
C LYS A 150 41.50 16.13 33.98
N LYS A 151 41.27 17.25 33.26
CA LYS A 151 42.24 18.33 33.13
C LYS A 151 42.51 19.01 34.48
N TRP A 152 41.44 19.35 35.21
CA TRP A 152 41.52 19.91 36.56
C TRP A 152 42.28 19.01 37.53
N ASN A 153 41.99 17.70 37.53
CA ASN A 153 42.71 16.75 38.38
C ASN A 153 44.20 16.65 38.03
N ARG A 154 44.56 16.75 36.73
CA ARG A 154 45.98 16.76 36.30
C ARG A 154 46.72 18.03 36.70
N GLU A 155 46.04 19.18 36.67
CA GLU A 155 46.60 20.46 37.12
C GLU A 155 46.83 20.48 38.64
N LEU A 156 45.89 19.92 39.42
CA LEU A 156 46.06 19.75 40.87
C LEU A 156 47.22 18.82 41.24
N THR A 157 47.43 17.72 40.51
CA THR A 157 48.58 16.83 40.75
C THR A 157 49.93 17.40 40.31
N ARG A 158 49.95 18.48 39.52
CA ARG A 158 51.20 19.14 39.08
C ARG A 158 51.63 20.30 40.00
N SER A 159 50.73 20.73 40.89
CA SER A 159 50.97 21.82 41.84
C SER A 159 51.39 21.35 43.24
N ASN A 160 51.53 20.04 43.44
CA ASN A 160 52.12 19.37 44.60
C ASN A 160 53.44 18.72 44.17
#